data_AF-A0A7L8GEF3-F1
#
_entry.id   AF-A0A7L8GEF3-F1
#
_cell.length_a   1.000
_cell.length_b   1.000
_cell.length_c   1.000
_cell.angle_alpha   90.00
_cell.angle_beta   90.00
_cell.angle_gamma   90.00
#
_symmetry.space_group_name_H-M   'P 1'
#
loop_
_entity.id
_entity.type
_entity.pdbx_description
1 polymer ?
#
loop_
_entity_poly.entity_id
_entity_poly.type
_entity_poly.pdbx_seq_one_letter_code
_entity_poly.pdbx_strand_id
1 'polypeptide(L)'
;MILLWIFMTMFAFLVKMPIYMFHLWLPKAHVEAPLAGSMLLAGVLLKLGGYGIIRTIFLFKGVYNYINYYFICFIMVGGIYSALVCLNQSDLKMLIAYSSVA
;
A
#
# COMPACT_ATOMS: atom_id res chain seq x y z
N MET A 1 -9.77 -16.85 -17.74
CA MET A 1 -9.02 -15.71 -18.31
C MET A 1 -9.36 -14.39 -17.59
N ILE A 2 -10.64 -13.99 -17.51
CA ILE A 2 -11.06 -12.77 -16.78
C ILE A 2 -10.64 -12.76 -15.30
N LEU A 3 -10.78 -13.89 -14.59
CA LEU A 3 -10.48 -13.97 -13.16
C LEU A 3 -8.99 -13.80 -12.86
N LEU A 4 -8.14 -14.32 -13.75
CA LEU A 4 -6.69 -14.18 -13.66
C LEU A 4 -6.26 -12.73 -13.91
N TRP A 5 -6.92 -12.03 -14.83
CA TRP A 5 -6.70 -10.61 -15.05
C TRP A 5 -7.11 -9.75 -13.84
N ILE A 6 -8.24 -10.06 -13.20
CA ILE A 6 -8.69 -9.40 -11.97
C ILE A 6 -7.66 -9.60 -10.84
N PHE A 7 -7.18 -10.83 -10.66
CA PHE A 7 -6.20 -11.13 -9.63
C PHE A 7 -4.89 -10.37 -9.86
N MET A 8 -4.38 -10.37 -11.09
CA MET A 8 -3.14 -9.66 -11.44
C MET A 8 -3.26 -8.14 -11.29
N THR A 9 -4.39 -7.55 -11.71
CA THR A 9 -4.63 -6.12 -11.56
C THR A 9 -4.74 -5.72 -10.09
N MET A 10 -5.48 -6.50 -9.28
CA MET A 10 -5.54 -6.29 -7.83
C MET A 10 -4.15 -6.39 -7.21
N PHE A 11 -3.39 -7.46 -7.49
CA PHE A 11 -2.05 -7.65 -6.95
C PHE A 11 -1.10 -6.48 -7.30
N ALA A 12 -1.14 -5.97 -8.54
CA ALA A 12 -0.33 -4.83 -8.96
C ALA A 12 -0.64 -3.54 -8.16
N PHE A 13 -1.91 -3.31 -7.81
CA PHE A 13 -2.28 -2.15 -6.99
C PHE A 13 -1.93 -2.33 -5.51
N LEU A 14 -1.95 -3.57 -4.98
CA LEU A 14 -1.51 -3.89 -3.61
C LEU A 14 0.00 -3.71 -3.40
N VAL A 15 0.81 -3.84 -4.46
CA VAL A 15 2.24 -3.51 -4.37
C VAL A 15 2.46 -1.99 -4.36
N LYS A 16 1.63 -1.23 -5.10
CA LYS A 16 1.71 0.25 -5.17
C LYS A 16 1.17 0.95 -3.93
N MET A 17 0.09 0.44 -3.33
CA MET A 17 -0.36 0.81 -1.99
C MET A 17 0.22 -0.22 -1.03
N PRO A 18 1.42 -0.01 -0.48
CA PRO A 18 2.12 -1.01 0.29
C PRO A 18 1.28 -1.40 1.51
N ILE A 19 0.61 -2.54 1.41
CA ILE A 19 0.07 -3.22 2.58
C ILE A 19 1.24 -3.99 3.22
N TYR A 20 1.13 -4.26 4.51
CA TYR A 20 2.05 -5.13 5.23
C TYR A 20 2.36 -6.41 4.42
N MET A 21 3.64 -6.81 4.39
CA MET A 21 4.37 -7.67 3.41
C MET A 21 5.05 -6.97 2.24
N PHE A 22 4.39 -6.07 1.51
CA PHE A 22 4.97 -5.43 0.30
C PHE A 22 5.56 -4.04 0.57
N HIS A 23 5.62 -3.61 1.82
CA HIS A 23 6.06 -2.27 2.18
C HIS A 23 7.56 -2.01 2.10
N LEU A 24 8.42 -3.03 2.10
CA LEU A 24 9.88 -2.88 2.23
C LEU A 24 10.56 -2.06 1.12
N TRP A 25 9.94 -1.94 -0.06
CA TRP A 25 10.49 -1.10 -1.14
C TRP A 25 10.36 0.39 -0.83
N LEU A 26 9.34 0.78 -0.07
CA LEU A 26 9.01 2.18 0.17
C LEU A 26 10.02 2.87 1.11
N PRO A 27 10.41 2.29 2.27
CA PRO A 27 11.46 2.87 3.10
C PRO A 27 12.80 3.01 2.39
N LYS A 28 13.20 2.00 1.59
CA LYS A 28 14.44 2.06 0.79
C LYS A 28 14.40 3.19 -0.24
N ALA A 29 13.28 3.33 -0.95
CA ALA A 29 13.08 4.41 -1.92
C ALA A 29 13.16 5.80 -1.27
N HIS A 30 12.61 5.97 -0.05
CA HIS A 30 12.68 7.23 0.67
C HIS A 30 14.09 7.61 1.15
N VAL A 31 14.92 6.62 1.50
CA VAL A 31 16.31 6.88 1.93
C VAL A 31 17.17 7.38 0.78
N GLU A 32 17.04 6.74 -0.39
CA GLU A 32 17.90 6.99 -1.57
C GLU A 32 17.42 8.18 -2.42
N ALA A 33 16.13 8.53 -2.39
CA ALA A 33 15.58 9.58 -3.24
C ALA A 33 15.94 11.01 -2.77
N PRO A 34 16.05 11.97 -3.71
CA PRO A 34 16.10 13.40 -3.39
C PRO A 34 14.80 13.85 -2.73
N LEU A 35 14.86 14.95 -1.94
CA LEU A 35 13.72 15.48 -1.16
C LEU A 35 12.45 15.70 -2.00
N ALA A 36 12.58 16.24 -3.22
CA ALA A 36 11.43 16.45 -4.10
C ALA A 36 10.79 15.12 -4.57
N GLY A 37 11.63 14.10 -4.84
CA GLY A 37 11.17 12.79 -5.27
C GLY A 37 10.43 12.04 -4.17
N SER A 38 10.93 12.13 -2.93
CA SER A 38 10.27 11.51 -1.77
C SER A 38 8.90 12.12 -1.48
N MET A 39 8.75 13.45 -1.61
CA MET A 39 7.46 14.13 -1.45
C MET A 39 6.44 13.72 -2.52
N LEU A 40 6.87 13.57 -3.78
CA LEU A 40 5.98 13.19 -4.87
C LEU A 40 5.55 11.72 -4.77
N LEU A 41 6.46 10.84 -4.34
CA LEU A 41 6.18 9.43 -4.09
C LEU A 41 5.09 9.26 -3.01
N ALA A 42 5.31 9.86 -1.83
CA ALA A 42 4.34 9.78 -0.73
C ALA A 42 3.04 10.53 -1.04
N GLY A 43 3.15 11.67 -1.74
CA GLY A 43 2.03 12.57 -2.00
C GLY A 43 1.08 12.11 -3.10
N VAL A 44 1.60 11.46 -4.15
CA VAL A 44 0.84 11.14 -5.38
C VAL A 44 0.83 9.65 -5.67
N LEU A 45 2.00 9.00 -5.68
CA LEU A 45 2.10 7.62 -6.19
C LEU A 45 1.35 6.63 -5.31
N LEU A 46 1.44 6.77 -3.99
CA LEU A 46 0.67 5.98 -3.03
C LEU A 46 -0.84 6.14 -3.23
N LYS A 47 -1.32 7.38 -3.36
CA LYS A 47 -2.75 7.69 -3.52
C LYS A 47 -3.33 7.17 -4.84
N LEU A 48 -2.54 7.17 -5.91
CA LEU A 48 -2.93 6.60 -7.19
C LEU A 48 -3.16 5.08 -7.10
N GLY A 49 -2.43 4.37 -6.23
CA GLY A 49 -2.69 2.96 -5.98
C GLY A 49 -4.09 2.73 -5.41
N GLY A 50 -4.50 3.53 -4.43
CA GLY A 50 -5.82 3.42 -3.79
C GLY A 50 -6.95 3.80 -4.73
N TYR A 51 -6.73 4.85 -5.53
CA TYR A 51 -7.65 5.21 -6.59
C TYR A 51 -7.85 4.06 -7.59
N GLY A 52 -6.76 3.36 -7.96
CA GLY A 52 -6.81 2.17 -8.81
C GLY A 52 -7.69 1.06 -8.24
N ILE A 53 -7.53 0.76 -6.95
CA ILE A 53 -8.36 -0.23 -6.24
C ILE A 53 -9.84 0.17 -6.25
N ILE A 54 -10.16 1.43 -5.95
CA ILE A 54 -11.56 1.92 -5.96
C ILE A 54 -12.19 1.74 -7.35
N ARG A 55 -11.44 2.05 -8.41
CA ARG A 55 -11.90 1.87 -9.80
C ARG A 55 -12.12 0.41 -10.17
N THR A 56 -11.22 -0.50 -9.76
CA THR A 56 -11.37 -1.94 -10.07
C THR A 56 -12.50 -2.58 -9.26
N ILE A 57 -12.75 -2.14 -8.02
CA ILE A 57 -13.88 -2.62 -7.20
C ILE A 57 -15.22 -2.38 -7.90
N PHE A 58 -15.39 -1.20 -8.53
CA PHE A 58 -16.63 -0.88 -9.23
C PHE A 58 -16.91 -1.85 -10.40
N LEU A 59 -15.87 -2.30 -11.09
CA LEU A 59 -15.99 -3.26 -12.20
C LEU A 59 -16.28 -4.69 -11.71
N PHE A 60 -15.86 -5.05 -10.50
CA PHE A 60 -15.89 -6.43 -9.99
C PHE A 60 -16.56 -6.57 -8.62
N LYS A 61 -17.68 -5.86 -8.43
CA LYS A 61 -18.40 -5.79 -7.14
C LYS A 61 -18.78 -7.16 -6.57
N GLY A 62 -19.19 -8.10 -7.43
CA GLY A 62 -19.60 -9.44 -7.01
C GLY A 62 -18.48 -10.23 -6.33
N VAL A 63 -17.28 -10.25 -6.92
CA VAL A 63 -16.12 -10.97 -6.37
C VAL A 63 -15.60 -10.27 -5.11
N TYR A 64 -15.58 -8.93 -5.12
CA TYR A 64 -15.06 -8.15 -4.00
C TYR A 64 -15.88 -8.34 -2.72
N ASN A 65 -17.22 -8.45 -2.82
CA ASN A 65 -18.08 -8.65 -1.65
C ASN A 65 -17.73 -9.91 -0.84
N TYR A 66 -17.31 -11.00 -1.49
CA TYR A 66 -16.91 -12.23 -0.79
C TYR A 66 -15.55 -12.10 -0.11
N ILE A 67 -14.63 -11.31 -0.69
CA ILE A 67 -13.24 -11.19 -0.23
C ILE A 67 -13.08 -10.03 0.78
N ASN A 68 -14.01 -9.07 0.79
CA ASN A 68 -13.89 -7.81 1.53
C ASN A 68 -13.57 -8.01 3.02
N TYR A 69 -14.25 -8.95 3.69
CA TYR A 69 -14.01 -9.20 5.11
C TYR A 69 -12.56 -9.62 5.40
N TYR A 70 -12.06 -10.62 4.68
CA TYR A 70 -10.68 -11.09 4.82
C TYR A 70 -9.67 -9.99 4.46
N PHE A 71 -9.97 -9.21 3.44
CA PHE A 71 -9.11 -8.12 2.97
C PHE A 71 -8.98 -7.00 4.01
N ILE A 72 -10.09 -6.59 4.64
CA ILE A 72 -10.08 -5.58 5.71
C ILE A 72 -9.30 -6.09 6.92
N CYS A 73 -9.53 -7.35 7.36
CA CYS A 73 -8.78 -7.93 8.48
C CYS A 73 -7.26 -7.92 8.21
N PHE A 74 -6.84 -8.27 7.00
CA PHE A 74 -5.43 -8.28 6.61
C PHE A 74 -4.79 -6.88 6.66
N ILE A 75 -5.47 -5.87 6.12
CA ILE A 75 -5.00 -4.47 6.16
C ILE A 75 -4.89 -3.99 7.61
N MET A 76 -5.88 -4.29 8.44
CA MET A 76 -5.93 -3.81 9.81
C MET A 76 -4.79 -4.38 10.68
N VAL A 77 -4.53 -5.69 10.57
CA VAL A 77 -3.38 -6.33 11.24
C VAL A 77 -2.05 -5.76 10.71
N GLY A 78 -1.98 -5.53 9.41
CA GLY A 78 -0.81 -4.94 8.77
C GLY A 78 -0.48 -3.53 9.25
N GLY A 79 -1.49 -2.67 9.33
CA GLY A 79 -1.35 -1.28 9.79
C GLY A 79 -0.89 -1.19 11.24
N ILE A 80 -1.39 -2.08 12.11
CA ILE A 80 -0.92 -2.16 13.51
C ILE A 80 0.56 -2.53 13.56
N TYR A 81 1.00 -3.51 12.76
CA TYR A 81 2.41 -3.90 12.75
C TYR A 81 3.31 -2.80 12.20
N SER A 82 2.95 -2.13 11.09
CA SER A 82 3.75 -1.02 10.56
C SER A 82 3.80 0.16 11.52
N ALA A 83 2.72 0.44 12.27
CA ALA A 83 2.71 1.46 13.30
C ALA A 83 3.70 1.14 14.45
N LEU A 84 3.75 -0.12 14.90
CA LEU A 84 4.72 -0.55 15.93
C LEU A 84 6.17 -0.42 15.44
N VAL A 85 6.44 -0.78 14.18
CA VAL A 85 7.78 -0.59 13.58
C VAL A 85 8.13 0.89 13.49
N CYS A 86 7.16 1.76 13.15
CA CYS A 86 7.37 3.20 13.07
C CYS A 86 7.82 3.80 14.41
N LEU A 87 7.32 3.32 15.55
CA LEU A 87 7.70 3.81 16.87
C LEU A 87 9.18 3.50 17.22
N ASN A 88 9.73 2.42 16.67
CA ASN A 88 11.10 1.99 16.95
C ASN A 88 12.14 2.61 16.00
N GLN A 89 11.72 3.43 15.02
CA GLN A 89 12.60 3.94 13.99
C GLN A 89 13.33 5.22 14.44
N SER A 90 14.67 5.21 14.39
CA SER A 90 15.52 6.37 14.73
C SER A 90 15.70 7.38 13.58
N ASP A 91 15.65 6.93 12.32
CA ASP A 91 15.89 7.78 11.16
C ASP A 91 14.63 8.54 10.71
N LEU A 92 14.73 9.87 10.61
CA LEU A 92 13.61 10.75 10.21
C LEU A 92 13.00 10.39 8.84
N LYS A 93 13.84 10.08 7.84
CA LYS A 93 13.33 9.71 6.49
C LYS A 93 12.57 8.39 6.52
N MET A 94 13.03 7.44 7.32
CA MET A 94 12.38 6.14 7.47
C MET A 94 11.10 6.25 8.30
N LEU A 95 11.09 7.12 9.32
CA LEU A 95 9.89 7.44 10.10
C LEU A 95 8.77 7.95 9.19
N ILE A 96 9.07 8.88 8.27
CA ILE A 96 8.10 9.42 7.30
C ILE A 96 7.62 8.33 6.33
N ALA A 97 8.50 7.41 5.93
CA ALA A 97 8.12 6.31 5.05
C ALA A 97 7.16 5.34 5.76
N TYR A 98 7.47 4.90 6.99
CA TYR A 98 6.62 3.97 7.74
C TYR A 98 5.29 4.57 8.17
N SER A 99 5.24 5.86 8.50
CA SER A 99 3.99 6.55 8.82
C SER A 99 3.06 6.72 7.61
N SER A 100 3.59 6.63 6.38
CA SER A 100 2.76 6.61 5.16
C SER A 100 2.20 5.22 4.80
N VAL A 101 2.72 4.17 5.44
CA VAL A 101 2.28 2.77 5.27
C VAL A 101 1.20 2.39 6.27
N ALA A 102 1.32 2.87 7.51
CA ALA A 102 0.36 2.65 8.59
C ALA A 102 -0.95 3.44 8.38
#